data_AF-R6LW83-F1
#
_entry.id   AF-R6LW83-F1
#
_cell.length_a   1.000
_cell.length_b   1.000
_cell.length_c   1.000
_cell.angle_alpha   90.00
_cell.angle_beta   90.00
_cell.angle_gamma   90.00
#
_symmetry.space_group_name_H-M   'P 1'
#
loop_
_entity.id
_entity.type
_entity.pdbx_description
1 polymer ?
#
loop_
_entity_poly.entity_id
_entity_poly.type
_entity_poly.pdbx_seq_one_letter_code
_entity_poly.pdbx_strand_id
1 'polypeptide(L)'
;MKKMILILTLIVAVFIYKEVKNNDIIIPDTAIRLRVIPNSNSTLDQNIKNKVKKYLENNTYNLIKDEDSKEIAKEKIKNNIPLIEENVKQIFSENNYDMTFDINYGLNYFPEKEYRGLKYNEGYYESVVISIGKAEGDNWWCVLFPNLCLVDLETKDNVEYKSWIVEKINKIF
;
A
#
# COMPACT_ATOMS: atom_id res chain seq x y z
N MET A 1 50.56 11.62 11.74
CA MET A 1 49.95 10.27 11.68
C MET A 1 48.63 10.19 12.45
N LYS A 2 48.59 10.33 13.79
CA LYS A 2 47.33 10.25 14.58
C LYS A 2 46.24 11.25 14.15
N LYS A 3 46.61 12.50 13.84
CA LYS A 3 45.67 13.53 13.34
C LYS A 3 45.11 13.21 11.94
N MET A 4 45.91 12.56 11.08
CA MET A 4 45.44 12.14 9.75
C MET A 4 44.46 10.96 9.84
N ILE A 5 44.71 10.03 10.77
CA ILE A 5 43.80 8.89 11.02
C ILE A 5 42.44 9.40 11.50
N LEU A 6 42.42 10.37 12.43
CA LEU A 6 41.18 11.01 12.93
C LEU A 6 40.36 11.68 11.83
N ILE A 7 41.03 12.40 10.92
CA ILE A 7 40.36 13.05 9.77
C ILE A 7 39.78 12.00 8.83
N LEU A 8 40.53 10.94 8.54
CA LEU A 8 40.07 9.87 7.64
C LEU A 8 38.87 9.12 8.23
N THR A 9 38.88 8.83 9.54
CA THR A 9 37.74 8.19 10.21
C THR A 9 36.50 9.07 10.21
N LEU A 10 36.64 10.40 10.35
CA LEU A 10 35.51 11.32 10.31
C LEU A 10 34.91 11.39 8.89
N ILE A 11 35.75 11.40 7.87
CA ILE A 11 35.32 11.38 6.47
C ILE A 11 34.54 10.09 6.17
N VAL A 12 35.07 8.94 6.57
CA VAL A 12 34.38 7.65 6.41
C VAL A 12 33.06 7.63 7.17
N ALA A 13 33.02 8.14 8.41
CA ALA A 13 31.78 8.23 9.18
C ALA A 13 30.73 9.14 8.51
N VAL A 14 31.14 10.23 7.87
CA VAL A 14 30.24 11.11 7.10
C VAL A 14 29.71 10.41 5.84
N PHE A 15 30.55 9.63 5.16
CA PHE A 15 30.11 8.83 4.01
C PHE A 15 29.13 7.72 4.42
N ILE A 16 29.41 7.00 5.51
CA ILE A 16 28.50 5.99 6.09
C ILE A 16 27.18 6.65 6.51
N TYR A 17 27.22 7.82 7.16
CA TYR A 17 26.02 8.55 7.56
C TYR A 17 25.14 8.97 6.35
N LYS A 18 25.76 9.38 5.24
CA LYS A 18 25.04 9.71 4.00
C LYS A 18 24.40 8.49 3.34
N GLU A 19 25.12 7.37 3.27
CA GLU A 19 24.61 6.09 2.76
C GLU A 19 23.43 5.58 3.59
N VAL A 20 23.56 5.57 4.93
CA VAL A 20 22.50 5.12 5.84
C VAL A 20 21.24 5.98 5.71
N LYS A 21 21.38 7.29 5.45
CA LYS A 21 20.25 8.20 5.25
C LYS A 21 19.55 8.02 3.89
N ASN A 22 20.26 7.54 2.87
CA ASN A 22 19.76 7.41 1.49
C ASN A 22 19.16 6.04 1.17
N ASN A 23 18.77 5.24 2.18
CA ASN A 23 17.95 4.05 1.97
C ASN A 23 16.49 4.44 1.68
N ASP A 24 16.27 5.18 0.61
CA ASP A 24 14.92 5.40 0.09
C ASP A 24 14.37 4.04 -0.36
N ILE A 25 13.34 3.56 0.33
CA ILE A 25 12.68 2.31 -0.04
C ILE A 25 11.97 2.57 -1.37
N ILE A 26 12.54 2.04 -2.44
CA ILE A 26 11.95 2.12 -3.77
C ILE A 26 10.76 1.17 -3.83
N ILE A 27 9.56 1.74 -3.88
CA ILE A 27 8.35 0.98 -4.13
C ILE A 27 8.35 0.59 -5.61
N PRO A 28 8.30 -0.70 -5.95
CA PRO A 28 8.24 -1.13 -7.34
C PRO A 28 7.02 -0.53 -8.03
N ASP A 29 7.21 0.05 -9.22
CA ASP A 29 6.09 0.51 -10.06
C ASP A 29 5.14 -0.63 -10.46
N THR A 30 5.60 -1.88 -10.30
CA THR A 30 4.83 -3.09 -10.54
C THR A 30 3.83 -3.42 -9.44
N ALA A 31 3.83 -2.68 -8.33
CA ALA A 31 2.91 -2.86 -7.23
C ALA A 31 1.46 -2.63 -7.62
N ILE A 32 0.56 -3.52 -7.18
CA ILE A 32 -0.87 -3.26 -7.27
C ILE A 32 -1.26 -2.33 -6.12
N ARG A 33 -1.97 -1.24 -6.42
CA ARG A 33 -2.42 -0.27 -5.43
C ARG A 33 -3.91 -0.44 -5.11
N LEU A 34 -4.29 -0.11 -3.88
CA LEU A 34 -5.67 -0.04 -3.44
C LEU A 34 -6.00 1.41 -3.08
N ARG A 35 -7.20 1.85 -3.47
CA ARG A 35 -7.70 3.17 -3.10
C ARG A 35 -9.19 3.13 -2.81
N VAL A 36 -9.59 3.78 -1.72
CA VAL A 36 -11.01 4.00 -1.40
C VAL A 36 -11.22 5.49 -1.20
N ILE A 37 -12.17 6.05 -1.92
CA ILE A 37 -12.53 7.47 -1.88
C ILE A 37 -13.97 7.58 -1.36
N PRO A 38 -14.19 8.12 -0.15
CA PRO A 38 -15.54 8.27 0.39
C PRO A 38 -16.30 9.39 -0.31
N ASN A 39 -17.61 9.39 -0.14
CA ASN A 39 -18.48 10.44 -0.65
C ASN A 39 -18.10 11.83 -0.11
N SER A 40 -17.79 11.95 1.19
CA SER A 40 -17.37 13.20 1.85
C SER A 40 -16.50 12.96 3.09
N ASN A 41 -16.23 14.03 3.85
CA ASN A 41 -15.55 13.99 5.15
C ASN A 41 -16.48 13.87 6.36
N SER A 42 -17.77 13.55 6.15
CA SER A 42 -18.68 13.25 7.26
C SER A 42 -18.16 12.05 8.07
N THR A 43 -18.46 12.03 9.38
CA THR A 43 -18.09 10.90 10.25
C THR A 43 -18.63 9.57 9.72
N LEU A 44 -19.83 9.57 9.14
CA LEU A 44 -20.45 8.40 8.55
C LEU A 44 -19.66 7.91 7.34
N ASP A 45 -19.37 8.79 6.37
CA ASP A 45 -18.68 8.44 5.13
C ASP A 45 -17.26 7.95 5.41
N GLN A 46 -16.56 8.58 6.36
CA GLN A 46 -15.24 8.15 6.81
C GLN A 46 -15.27 6.78 7.51
N ASN A 47 -16.32 6.51 8.31
CA ASN A 47 -16.51 5.20 8.93
C ASN A 47 -16.77 4.10 7.89
N ILE A 48 -17.61 4.37 6.89
CA ILE A 48 -17.87 3.43 5.79
C ILE A 48 -16.59 3.18 4.98
N LYS A 49 -15.84 4.23 4.62
CA LYS A 49 -14.52 4.07 3.99
C LYS A 49 -13.63 3.13 4.81
N ASN A 50 -13.55 3.31 6.13
CA ASN A 50 -12.69 2.48 6.97
C ASN A 50 -13.12 1.00 6.98
N LYS A 51 -14.42 0.71 6.91
CA LYS A 51 -14.93 -0.67 6.77
C LYS A 51 -14.56 -1.27 5.42
N VAL A 52 -14.80 -0.53 4.33
CA VAL A 52 -14.45 -0.95 2.96
C VAL A 52 -12.94 -1.14 2.82
N LYS A 53 -12.13 -0.22 3.35
CA LYS A 53 -10.67 -0.33 3.47
C LYS A 53 -10.28 -1.66 4.10
N LYS A 54 -10.78 -1.93 5.32
CA LYS A 54 -10.38 -3.11 6.10
C LYS A 54 -10.75 -4.41 5.38
N TYR A 55 -11.91 -4.43 4.73
CA TYR A 55 -12.33 -5.53 3.88
C TYR A 55 -11.34 -5.72 2.72
N LEU A 56 -11.06 -4.65 1.96
CA LEU A 56 -10.24 -4.71 0.76
C LEU A 56 -8.79 -5.11 1.06
N GLU A 57 -8.21 -4.58 2.15
CA GLU A 57 -6.90 -4.99 2.66
C GLU A 57 -6.86 -6.49 2.93
N ASN A 58 -7.78 -6.99 3.75
CA ASN A 58 -7.80 -8.40 4.16
C ASN A 58 -8.11 -9.35 3.00
N ASN A 59 -9.11 -9.03 2.18
CA ASN A 59 -9.53 -9.87 1.07
C ASN A 59 -8.43 -9.95 0.01
N THR A 60 -7.89 -8.79 -0.40
CA THR A 60 -6.87 -8.76 -1.46
C THR A 60 -5.57 -9.37 -1.00
N TYR A 61 -5.15 -9.16 0.25
CA TYR A 61 -3.97 -9.82 0.81
C TYR A 61 -4.12 -11.35 0.79
N ASN A 62 -5.22 -11.88 1.33
CA ASN A 62 -5.43 -13.33 1.36
C ASN A 62 -5.53 -13.97 -0.02
N LEU A 63 -5.96 -13.21 -1.03
CA LEU A 63 -6.09 -13.67 -2.40
C LEU A 63 -4.74 -13.91 -3.09
N ILE A 64 -3.72 -13.09 -2.76
CA ILE A 64 -2.44 -13.05 -3.48
C ILE A 64 -1.22 -13.41 -2.63
N LYS A 65 -1.38 -13.62 -1.30
CA LYS A 65 -0.25 -13.89 -0.38
C LYS A 65 0.62 -15.10 -0.74
N ASP A 66 0.03 -16.09 -1.40
CA ASP A 66 0.70 -17.34 -1.79
C ASP A 66 1.14 -17.32 -3.27
N GLU A 67 0.98 -16.18 -3.95
CA GLU A 67 1.29 -16.04 -5.38
C GLU A 67 2.63 -15.37 -5.62
N ASP A 68 3.45 -16.05 -6.43
CA ASP A 68 4.78 -15.60 -6.81
C ASP A 68 4.80 -14.85 -8.15
N SER A 69 3.70 -14.91 -8.92
CA SER A 69 3.57 -14.29 -10.24
C SER A 69 2.65 -13.08 -10.19
N LYS A 70 3.13 -11.97 -10.74
CA LYS A 70 2.38 -10.72 -10.89
C LYS A 70 1.16 -10.93 -11.79
N GLU A 71 1.30 -11.67 -12.88
CA GLU A 71 0.24 -11.94 -13.85
C GLU A 71 -0.88 -12.75 -13.19
N ILE A 72 -0.55 -13.79 -12.41
CA ILE A 72 -1.53 -14.56 -11.67
C ILE A 72 -2.22 -13.71 -10.60
N ALA A 73 -1.48 -12.89 -9.85
CA ALA A 73 -2.06 -11.98 -8.87
C ALA A 73 -3.07 -11.00 -9.50
N LYS A 74 -2.74 -10.45 -10.67
CA LYS A 74 -3.64 -9.58 -11.46
C LYS A 74 -4.91 -10.31 -11.89
N GLU A 75 -4.78 -11.52 -12.42
CA GLU A 75 -5.93 -12.31 -12.86
C GLU A 75 -6.84 -12.66 -11.68
N LYS A 76 -6.27 -13.07 -10.54
CA LYS A 76 -7.04 -13.34 -9.33
C LYS A 76 -7.81 -12.11 -8.86
N ILE A 77 -7.15 -10.95 -8.77
CA ILE A 77 -7.82 -9.71 -8.35
C ILE A 77 -8.95 -9.36 -9.31
N LYS A 78 -8.69 -9.41 -10.63
CA LYS A 78 -9.69 -9.14 -11.67
C LYS A 78 -10.90 -10.06 -11.54
N ASN A 79 -10.66 -11.36 -11.37
CA ASN A 79 -11.72 -12.36 -11.26
C ASN A 79 -12.51 -12.24 -9.94
N ASN A 80 -11.93 -11.59 -8.94
CA ASN A 80 -12.54 -11.38 -7.63
C ASN A 80 -13.31 -10.04 -7.51
N ILE A 81 -13.28 -9.18 -8.54
CA ILE A 81 -14.04 -7.92 -8.55
C ILE A 81 -15.54 -8.10 -8.27
N PRO A 82 -16.25 -9.11 -8.83
CA PRO A 82 -17.66 -9.32 -8.50
C PRO A 82 -17.90 -9.60 -7.00
N LEU A 83 -16.98 -10.35 -6.36
CA LEU A 83 -17.07 -10.63 -4.92
C LEU A 83 -16.79 -9.37 -4.09
N ILE A 84 -15.83 -8.55 -4.52
CA ILE A 84 -15.56 -7.24 -3.89
C ILE A 84 -16.81 -6.36 -3.97
N GLU A 85 -17.45 -6.30 -5.12
CA GLU A 85 -18.69 -5.53 -5.32
C GLU A 85 -19.81 -6.00 -4.37
N GLU A 86 -20.02 -7.31 -4.26
CA GLU A 86 -21.01 -7.90 -3.37
C GLU A 86 -20.75 -7.55 -1.90
N ASN A 87 -19.50 -7.65 -1.44
CA ASN A 87 -19.13 -7.33 -0.07
C ASN A 87 -19.26 -5.84 0.24
N VAL A 88 -18.93 -4.96 -0.72
CA VAL A 88 -19.13 -3.51 -0.53
C VAL A 88 -20.62 -3.20 -0.43
N LYS A 89 -21.47 -3.82 -1.26
CA LYS A 89 -22.94 -3.72 -1.16
C LYS A 89 -23.44 -4.19 0.21
N GLN A 90 -22.92 -5.31 0.70
CA GLN A 90 -23.27 -5.82 2.03
C GLN A 90 -22.88 -4.83 3.14
N ILE A 91 -21.67 -4.28 3.11
CA ILE A 91 -21.22 -3.25 4.07
C ILE A 91 -22.17 -2.05 4.05
N PHE A 92 -22.63 -1.61 2.88
CA PHE A 92 -23.54 -0.47 2.77
C PHE A 92 -24.89 -0.81 3.39
N SER A 93 -25.45 -1.97 3.05
CA SER A 93 -26.73 -2.45 3.57
C SER A 93 -26.73 -2.61 5.09
N GLU A 94 -25.70 -3.25 5.67
CA GLU A 94 -25.57 -3.48 7.11
C GLU A 94 -25.44 -2.18 7.92
N ASN A 95 -25.07 -1.08 7.26
CA ASN A 95 -24.89 0.23 7.89
C ASN A 95 -25.97 1.23 7.54
N ASN A 96 -27.04 0.80 6.87
CA ASN A 96 -28.10 1.68 6.35
C ASN A 96 -27.51 2.87 5.56
N TYR A 97 -26.47 2.61 4.77
CA TYR A 97 -25.73 3.62 4.04
C TYR A 97 -26.17 3.62 2.57
N ASP A 98 -27.10 4.50 2.24
CA ASP A 98 -27.69 4.62 0.90
C ASP A 98 -26.84 5.54 0.01
N MET A 99 -25.81 4.96 -0.59
CA MET A 99 -24.94 5.60 -1.57
C MET A 99 -24.63 4.64 -2.71
N THR A 100 -24.40 5.19 -3.90
CA THR A 100 -23.80 4.44 -5.00
C THR A 100 -22.29 4.34 -4.83
N PHE A 101 -21.68 3.37 -5.50
CA PHE A 101 -20.24 3.28 -5.63
C PHE A 101 -19.85 2.71 -6.99
N ASP A 102 -18.61 2.98 -7.40
CA ASP A 102 -17.98 2.41 -8.59
C ASP A 102 -16.68 1.71 -8.19
N ILE A 103 -16.37 0.60 -8.87
CA ILE A 103 -15.11 -0.12 -8.72
C ILE A 103 -14.38 -0.11 -10.06
N ASN A 104 -13.25 0.58 -10.10
CA ASN A 104 -12.36 0.59 -11.24
C ASN A 104 -11.14 -0.30 -10.97
N TYR A 105 -11.00 -1.38 -11.74
CA TYR A 105 -9.77 -2.16 -11.81
C TYR A 105 -9.01 -1.87 -13.10
N GLY A 106 -7.75 -1.47 -12.97
CA GLY A 106 -6.88 -1.18 -14.10
C GLY A 106 -5.84 -0.10 -13.78
N LEU A 107 -5.40 0.63 -14.81
CA LEU A 107 -4.49 1.76 -14.65
C LEU A 107 -5.25 2.99 -14.17
N ASN A 108 -4.98 3.42 -12.93
CA ASN A 108 -5.54 4.64 -12.35
C ASN A 108 -4.45 5.61 -11.94
N TYR A 109 -4.77 6.90 -12.00
CA TYR A 109 -3.87 7.96 -11.56
C TYR A 109 -3.82 8.07 -10.04
N PHE A 110 -2.61 8.10 -9.50
CA PHE A 110 -2.31 8.43 -8.12
C PHE A 110 -1.46 9.70 -8.11
N PRO A 111 -1.85 10.74 -7.35
CA PRO A 111 -0.99 11.89 -7.15
C PRO A 111 0.21 11.52 -6.27
N GLU A 112 1.19 12.42 -6.19
CA GLU A 112 2.35 12.24 -5.32
C GLU A 112 1.92 12.25 -3.85
N LYS A 113 2.57 11.43 -3.02
CA LYS A 113 2.35 11.41 -1.56
C LYS A 113 3.59 11.01 -0.80
N GLU A 114 3.83 11.68 0.31
CA GLU A 114 4.79 11.24 1.32
C GLU A 114 4.06 10.52 2.44
N TYR A 115 4.49 9.31 2.78
CA TYR A 115 3.95 8.56 3.90
C TYR A 115 5.04 7.75 4.60
N ARG A 116 5.17 7.91 5.92
CA ARG A 116 6.19 7.25 6.76
C ARG A 116 7.63 7.42 6.26
N GLY A 117 7.95 8.61 5.74
CA GLY A 117 9.27 8.91 5.19
C GLY A 117 9.53 8.30 3.82
N LEU A 118 8.54 7.63 3.21
CA LEU A 118 8.60 7.13 1.84
C LEU A 118 7.87 8.05 0.89
N LYS A 119 8.52 8.33 -0.24
CA LYS A 119 7.94 9.10 -1.34
C LYS A 119 7.26 8.16 -2.33
N TYR A 120 5.96 8.34 -2.51
CA TYR A 120 5.15 7.67 -3.52
C TYR A 120 5.01 8.63 -4.70
N ASN A 121 5.70 8.33 -5.80
CA ASN A 121 5.64 9.15 -7.00
C ASN A 121 4.23 9.14 -7.60
N GLU A 122 3.89 10.25 -8.26
CA GLU A 122 2.69 10.34 -9.07
C GLU A 122 2.79 9.50 -10.34
N GLY A 123 1.64 9.07 -10.86
CA GLY A 123 1.59 8.29 -12.09
C GLY A 123 0.37 7.38 -12.21
N TYR A 124 0.35 6.60 -13.28
CA TYR A 124 -0.67 5.58 -13.52
C TYR A 124 -0.19 4.21 -13.03
N TYR A 125 -0.98 3.60 -12.16
CA TYR A 125 -0.63 2.32 -11.53
C TYR A 125 -1.77 1.32 -11.65
N GLU A 126 -1.40 0.05 -11.79
CA GLU A 126 -2.36 -1.05 -11.70
C GLU A 126 -3.01 -1.02 -10.31
N SER A 127 -4.34 -0.95 -10.25
CA SER A 127 -5.01 -0.67 -9.00
C SER A 127 -6.47 -1.07 -8.99
N VAL A 128 -7.00 -1.26 -7.78
CA VAL A 128 -8.43 -1.29 -7.48
C VAL A 128 -8.79 0.03 -6.81
N VAL A 129 -9.64 0.83 -7.45
CA VAL A 129 -10.15 2.09 -6.93
C VAL A 129 -11.65 1.97 -6.68
N ILE A 130 -12.06 2.20 -5.44
CA ILE A 130 -13.48 2.24 -5.04
C ILE A 130 -13.85 3.70 -4.78
N SER A 131 -14.76 4.22 -5.60
CA SER A 131 -15.26 5.60 -5.50
C SER A 131 -16.70 5.56 -4.98
N ILE A 132 -16.96 6.16 -3.82
CA ILE A 132 -18.26 6.14 -3.16
C ILE A 132 -18.94 7.50 -3.37
N GLY A 133 -20.19 7.50 -3.83
CA GLY A 133 -20.97 8.72 -4.09
C GLY A 133 -20.20 9.71 -4.95
N LYS A 134 -19.98 10.93 -4.44
CA LYS A 134 -19.24 11.99 -5.14
C LYS A 134 -17.71 11.82 -5.13
N ALA A 135 -17.18 10.92 -4.30
CA ALA A 135 -15.74 10.71 -4.15
C ALA A 135 -14.95 11.99 -3.77
N GLU A 136 -15.49 12.84 -2.89
CA GLU A 136 -14.91 14.13 -2.52
C GLU A 136 -14.20 14.12 -1.15
N GLY A 137 -14.30 13.03 -0.39
CA GLY A 137 -13.69 12.96 0.94
C GLY A 137 -12.24 12.45 0.96
N ASP A 138 -11.65 12.54 2.14
CA ASP A 138 -10.29 12.12 2.44
C ASP A 138 -10.14 10.64 2.13
N ASN A 139 -9.36 10.35 1.11
CA ASN A 139 -9.15 9.00 0.61
C ASN A 139 -8.17 8.20 1.46
N TRP A 140 -8.13 6.90 1.21
CA TRP A 140 -7.13 5.98 1.75
C TRP A 140 -6.39 5.30 0.60
N TRP A 141 -5.07 5.13 0.74
CA TRP A 141 -4.20 4.42 -0.20
C TRP A 141 -3.49 3.26 0.51
N CYS A 142 -3.31 2.16 -0.20
CA CYS A 142 -2.46 1.05 0.20
C CYS A 142 -1.69 0.52 -1.01
N VAL A 143 -0.44 0.11 -0.78
CA VAL A 143 0.39 -0.53 -1.80
C VAL A 143 0.60 -1.98 -1.37
N LEU A 144 0.12 -2.90 -2.19
CA LEU A 144 0.10 -4.33 -1.86
C LEU A 144 1.47 -5.00 -2.02
N PHE A 145 2.39 -4.43 -2.81
CA PHE A 145 3.66 -5.10 -3.13
C PHE A 145 4.86 -4.13 -3.25
N PRO A 146 5.95 -4.27 -2.48
CA PRO A 146 6.07 -5.15 -1.31
C PRO A 146 4.99 -4.78 -0.29
N ASN A 147 4.66 -5.72 0.58
CA ASN A 147 3.45 -5.69 1.40
C ASN A 147 3.49 -4.63 2.52
N LEU A 148 3.32 -3.36 2.13
CA LEU A 148 3.44 -2.21 3.03
C LEU A 148 2.20 -2.03 3.92
N CYS A 149 1.11 -2.74 3.62
CA CYS A 149 -0.13 -2.65 4.39
C CYS A 149 -0.17 -3.60 5.59
N LEU A 150 0.61 -4.69 5.58
CA LEU A 150 0.80 -5.56 6.74
C LEU A 150 1.65 -4.91 7.85
N VAL A 151 2.46 -3.89 7.52
CA VAL A 151 3.27 -3.19 8.52
C VAL A 151 2.39 -2.56 9.61
N ASP A 152 1.15 -2.18 9.26
CA ASP A 152 0.17 -1.65 10.21
C ASP A 152 -0.49 -2.71 11.10
N LEU A 153 -0.36 -4.01 10.77
CA LEU A 153 -0.95 -5.10 11.56
C LEU A 153 -0.01 -5.64 12.65
N GLU A 154 1.31 -5.44 12.53
CA GLU A 154 2.26 -6.11 13.44
C GLU A 154 3.15 -5.18 14.29
N THR A 155 3.40 -3.90 13.97
CA THR A 155 4.40 -3.13 14.76
C THR A 155 4.09 -1.64 14.94
N LYS A 156 4.19 -1.19 16.21
CA LYS A 156 4.18 0.23 16.61
C LYS A 156 5.58 0.85 16.69
N ASP A 157 6.65 0.11 16.41
CA ASP A 157 8.02 0.62 16.39
C ASP A 157 8.84 -0.10 15.32
N ASN A 158 9.65 0.68 14.59
CA ASN A 158 10.68 0.28 13.63
C ASN A 158 10.28 -0.82 12.64
N VAL A 159 9.86 -0.37 11.46
CA VAL A 159 9.55 -1.25 10.33
C VAL A 159 10.84 -1.88 9.80
N GLU A 160 11.14 -3.08 10.27
CA GLU A 160 12.10 -3.95 9.61
C GLU A 160 11.37 -4.61 8.43
N TYR A 161 11.58 -4.06 7.24
CA TYR A 161 10.98 -4.56 6.01
C TYR A 161 11.54 -5.94 5.70
N LYS A 162 10.82 -6.99 6.11
CA LYS A 162 11.05 -8.34 5.61
C LYS A 162 10.72 -8.37 4.12
N SER A 163 11.72 -8.10 3.30
CA SER A 163 11.63 -8.29 1.86
C SER A 163 11.43 -9.78 1.61
N TRP A 164 10.33 -10.13 0.94
CA TRP A 164 10.05 -11.50 0.51
C TRP A 164 11.18 -12.11 -0.35
N ILE A 165 11.94 -11.26 -1.05
CA ILE A 165 13.16 -11.66 -1.76
C ILE A 165 14.23 -12.13 -0.77
N VAL A 166 14.42 -11.42 0.34
CA VAL A 166 15.38 -11.77 1.40
C VAL A 166 14.96 -13.06 2.11
N GLU A 167 13.67 -13.25 2.38
CA GLU A 167 13.17 -14.50 2.97
C GLU A 167 13.38 -15.71 2.05
N LYS A 168 13.17 -15.56 0.73
CA LYS A 168 13.42 -16.65 -0.22
C LYS A 168 14.90 -16.93 -0.41
N ILE A 169 15.77 -15.91 -0.43
CA ILE A 169 17.22 -16.11 -0.48
C ILE A 169 17.69 -16.89 0.75
N ASN A 170 17.25 -16.54 1.95
CA ASN A 170 17.58 -17.25 3.20
C ASN A 170 16.98 -18.66 3.32
N LYS A 171 16.10 -19.05 2.39
CA LYS A 171 15.53 -20.40 2.31
C LYS A 171 16.25 -21.27 1.28
N ILE A 172 16.99 -20.63 0.37
CA ILE A 172 17.77 -21.27 -0.70
C ILE A 172 19.23 -21.44 -0.26
N PHE A 173 19.73 -20.57 0.61
CA PHE A 173 21.01 -20.67 1.30
C PHE A 173 20.82 -21.00 2.79
#